data_AF-A0A940UNT8-F1
#
_entry.id   AF-A0A940UNT8-F1
#
_cell.length_a   1.000
_cell.length_b   1.000
_cell.length_c   1.000
_cell.angle_alpha   90.00
_cell.angle_beta   90.00
_cell.angle_gamma   90.00
#
_symmetry.space_group_name_H-M   'P 1'
#
loop_
_entity.id
_entity.type
_entity.pdbx_description
1 polymer ?
#
loop_
_entity_poly.entity_id
_entity_poly.type
_entity_poly.pdbx_seq_one_letter_code
_entity_poly.pdbx_strand_id
1 'polypeptide(L)'
;MILNARDKITRCLLSLAKTPLPFYPYYRYHLPFPAVILIENTNCCNAQCVMCPRETLTRKRGFMEFGLFEKIMKELSSASRKPVVHLHGFGEPLLDELLPERIKLAKTCGIKHTYIVTNASLRSLMRDWTR
;
A
#
# COMPACT_ATOMS: atom_id res chain seq x y z
N MET A 1 22.74 10.20 -9.45
CA MET A 1 22.73 11.49 -8.72
C MET A 1 21.28 11.93 -8.60
N ILE A 2 20.68 11.85 -7.41
CA ILE A 2 19.28 12.27 -7.20
C ILE A 2 19.30 13.79 -7.04
N LEU A 3 18.90 14.50 -8.08
CA LEU A 3 18.80 15.95 -8.06
C LEU A 3 17.53 16.37 -7.32
N ASN A 4 17.67 17.12 -6.24
CA ASN A 4 16.56 17.66 -5.47
C ASN A 4 15.99 18.90 -6.17
N ALA A 5 14.80 18.81 -6.77
CA ALA A 5 14.18 19.90 -7.53
C ALA A 5 13.84 21.17 -6.71
N ARG A 6 13.98 21.12 -5.37
CA ARG A 6 13.82 22.27 -4.48
C ARG A 6 15.13 23.01 -4.20
N ASP A 7 16.28 22.41 -4.52
CA ASP A 7 17.58 23.04 -4.34
C ASP A 7 17.87 24.09 -5.44
N LYS A 8 18.44 25.23 -5.03
CA LYS A 8 18.65 26.39 -5.89
C LYS A 8 19.72 26.12 -6.95
N ILE A 9 20.76 25.36 -6.59
CA ILE A 9 21.84 24.94 -7.49
C ILE A 9 21.26 24.00 -8.55
N THR A 10 20.42 23.04 -8.12
CA THR A 10 19.72 22.12 -9.00
C THR A 10 18.80 22.84 -9.99
N ARG A 11 18.02 23.85 -9.56
CA ARG A 11 17.19 24.65 -10.47
C ARG A 11 18.01 25.45 -11.49
N CYS A 12 19.14 26.00 -11.08
CA CYS A 12 20.04 26.72 -11.97
C CYS A 12 20.60 25.78 -13.05
N LEU A 13 21.11 24.62 -12.64
CA LEU A 13 21.59 23.57 -13.55
C LEU A 13 20.51 23.07 -14.51
N LEU A 14 19.27 22.88 -14.02
CA LEU A 14 18.12 22.51 -14.85
C LEU A 14 17.68 23.63 -15.80
N SER A 15 17.85 24.90 -15.42
CA SER A 15 17.51 26.06 -16.28
C SER A 15 18.51 26.27 -17.41
N LEU A 16 19.76 25.84 -17.22
CA LEU A 16 20.82 25.89 -18.23
C LEU A 16 20.79 24.68 -19.18
N ALA A 17 20.07 23.61 -18.81
CA ALA A 17 19.82 22.48 -19.68
C ALA A 17 18.84 22.89 -20.80
N LYS A 18 19.37 23.30 -21.95
CA LYS A 18 18.60 23.59 -23.18
C LYS A 18 18.00 22.35 -23.84
N THR A 19 18.41 21.17 -23.39
CA THR A 19 17.73 19.92 -23.72
C THR A 19 16.66 19.68 -22.67
N PRO A 20 15.37 19.47 -23.06
CA PRO A 20 14.43 18.91 -22.11
C PRO A 20 15.08 17.62 -21.63
N LEU A 21 15.31 17.46 -20.31
CA LEU A 21 15.73 16.19 -19.75
C LEU A 21 14.86 15.13 -20.44
N PRO A 22 15.40 14.29 -21.34
CA PRO A 22 14.57 13.39 -22.15
C PRO A 22 13.76 12.44 -21.25
N PHE A 23 14.22 12.31 -20.01
CA PHE A 23 13.66 11.53 -18.94
C PHE A 23 12.41 12.14 -18.27
N TYR A 24 12.21 13.46 -18.24
CA TYR A 24 11.15 14.02 -17.38
C TYR A 24 9.72 13.98 -17.98
N PRO A 25 9.49 14.31 -19.28
CA PRO A 25 8.17 14.16 -19.88
C PRO A 25 7.79 12.69 -20.14
N TYR A 26 8.79 11.83 -20.40
CA TYR A 26 8.59 10.42 -20.74
C TYR A 26 8.04 9.60 -19.57
N TYR A 27 8.55 9.82 -18.36
CA TYR A 27 8.03 9.18 -17.15
C TYR A 27 6.64 9.66 -16.74
N ARG A 28 6.15 10.80 -17.24
CA ARG A 28 4.83 11.32 -16.86
C ARG A 28 3.67 10.58 -17.54
N TYR A 29 3.93 9.95 -18.69
CA TYR A 29 2.89 9.30 -19.51
C TYR A 29 3.01 7.77 -19.58
N HIS A 30 4.11 7.19 -19.09
CA HIS A 30 4.39 5.76 -19.21
C HIS A 30 4.83 5.10 -17.90
N LEU A 31 4.28 5.52 -16.75
CA LEU A 31 4.47 4.72 -15.55
C LEU A 31 3.70 3.41 -15.71
N PRO A 32 4.38 2.25 -15.67
CA PRO A 32 3.68 0.97 -15.73
C PRO A 32 2.73 0.87 -14.54
N PHE A 33 1.60 0.18 -14.74
CA PHE A 33 0.69 -0.15 -13.64
C PHE A 33 1.50 -0.74 -12.47
N PRO A 34 1.28 -0.32 -11.21
CA PRO A 34 2.12 -0.71 -10.09
C PRO A 34 2.19 -2.24 -9.94
N ALA A 35 3.38 -2.77 -9.66
CA ALA A 35 3.56 -4.21 -9.43
C ALA A 35 3.05 -4.66 -8.06
N VAL A 36 3.06 -3.74 -7.10
CA VAL A 36 2.66 -3.97 -5.70
C VAL A 36 1.76 -2.83 -5.27
N ILE A 37 0.67 -3.17 -4.59
CA ILE A 37 -0.23 -2.20 -3.97
C ILE A 37 -0.30 -2.50 -2.48
N LEU A 38 0.09 -1.52 -1.67
CA LEU A 38 -0.07 -1.55 -0.22
C LEU A 38 -1.42 -0.95 0.16
N ILE A 39 -2.20 -1.72 0.91
CA ILE A 39 -3.51 -1.35 1.43
C ILE A 39 -3.46 -1.55 2.94
N GLU A 40 -3.65 -0.48 3.69
CA GLU A 40 -3.72 -0.56 5.15
C GLU A 40 -5.18 -0.78 5.57
N ASN A 41 -5.53 -2.03 5.86
CA ASN A 41 -6.90 -2.38 6.28
C ASN A 41 -7.25 -1.81 7.66
N THR A 42 -6.27 -1.69 8.54
CA THR A 42 -6.41 -1.08 9.85
C THR A 42 -5.09 -0.46 10.27
N ASN A 43 -5.16 0.60 11.04
CA ASN A 43 -4.02 1.18 11.72
C ASN A 43 -4.02 0.94 13.23
N CYS A 44 -5.02 0.21 13.73
CA CYS A 44 -5.03 -0.31 15.08
C CYS A 44 -4.01 -1.43 15.19
N CYS A 45 -3.29 -1.50 16.31
CA CYS A 45 -2.32 -2.56 16.57
C CYS A 45 -2.21 -2.77 18.08
N ASN A 46 -2.08 -4.03 18.48
CA ASN A 46 -2.03 -4.46 19.88
C ASN A 46 -0.62 -4.37 20.50
N ALA A 47 0.40 -3.99 19.73
CA ALA A 47 1.75 -3.77 20.20
C ALA A 47 2.12 -2.27 20.20
N GLN A 48 3.10 -1.85 21.00
CA GLN A 48 3.60 -0.48 21.04
C GLN A 48 5.13 -0.48 20.89
N CYS A 49 5.60 -0.87 19.71
CA CYS A 49 7.03 -1.03 19.46
C CYS A 49 7.74 0.32 19.48
N VAL A 50 8.89 0.41 20.16
CA VAL A 50 9.67 1.66 20.33
C VAL A 50 10.07 2.33 19.01
N MET A 51 10.29 1.55 17.95
CA MET A 51 10.64 2.03 16.62
C MET A 51 9.45 2.41 15.74
N CYS A 52 8.22 2.13 16.17
CA CYS A 52 7.04 2.34 15.34
C CYS A 52 6.56 3.79 15.46
N PRO A 53 6.44 4.55 14.35
CA PRO A 53 5.98 5.93 14.40
C PRO A 53 4.47 6.05 14.62
N ARG A 54 3.72 4.95 14.76
CA ARG A 54 2.24 4.97 14.83
C ARG A 54 1.70 5.96 15.85
N GLU A 55 2.33 6.07 17.02
CA GLU A 55 1.89 6.98 18.09
C GLU A 55 2.13 8.47 17.76
N THR A 56 3.00 8.79 16.80
CA THR A 56 3.23 10.17 16.34
C THR A 56 2.37 10.55 15.14
N LEU A 57 1.63 9.60 14.54
CA LEU A 57 0.74 9.86 13.41
C LEU A 57 -0.58 10.47 13.89
N THR A 58 -1.01 11.54 13.23
CA THR A 58 -2.24 12.29 13.59
C THR A 58 -3.52 11.73 12.96
N ARG A 59 -3.39 10.74 12.09
CA ARG A 59 -4.51 10.10 11.38
C ARG A 59 -5.42 9.34 12.35
N LYS A 60 -6.73 9.42 12.14
CA LYS A 60 -7.73 8.72 12.96
C LYS A 60 -7.47 7.22 12.97
N ARG A 61 -7.57 6.59 14.15
CA ARG A 61 -7.52 5.14 14.28
C ARG A 61 -8.83 4.50 13.80
N GLY A 62 -8.72 3.37 13.11
CA GLY A 62 -9.88 2.63 12.64
C GLY A 62 -9.54 1.59 11.58
N PHE A 63 -10.63 1.06 11.03
CA PHE A 63 -10.62 0.04 9.99
C PHE A 63 -11.09 0.65 8.68
N MET A 64 -10.56 0.16 7.57
CA MET A 64 -11.00 0.50 6.24
C MET A 64 -12.41 -0.06 6.02
N GLU A 65 -13.32 0.78 5.56
CA GLU A 65 -14.65 0.33 5.15
C GLU A 65 -14.57 -0.77 4.08
N PHE A 66 -15.37 -1.81 4.22
CA PHE A 66 -15.33 -2.94 3.29
C PHE A 66 -15.68 -2.53 1.86
N GLY A 67 -16.67 -1.65 1.69
CA GLY A 67 -17.07 -1.12 0.38
C GLY A 67 -15.95 -0.34 -0.34
N LEU A 68 -15.07 0.33 0.41
CA LEU A 68 -13.88 0.96 -0.19
C LEU A 68 -12.90 -0.09 -0.71
N PHE A 69 -12.66 -1.15 0.07
CA PHE A 69 -11.82 -2.25 -0.35
C PHE A 69 -12.38 -2.96 -1.60
N GLU A 70 -13.69 -3.19 -1.64
CA GLU A 70 -14.38 -3.76 -2.81
C GLU A 70 -14.19 -2.88 -4.06
N LYS A 71 -14.37 -1.57 -3.92
CA LYS A 71 -14.13 -0.63 -5.01
C LYS A 71 -12.70 -0.72 -5.53
N ILE A 72 -11.70 -0.74 -4.64
CA ILE A 72 -10.29 -0.91 -5.02
C ILE A 72 -10.11 -2.23 -5.78
N MET A 73 -10.59 -3.35 -5.25
CA MET A 73 -10.45 -4.66 -5.91
C MET A 73 -11.12 -4.69 -7.29
N LYS A 74 -12.27 -4.04 -7.45
CA LYS A 74 -12.95 -3.90 -8.75
C LYS A 74 -12.09 -3.12 -9.74
N GLU A 75 -11.45 -2.02 -9.33
CA GLU A 75 -10.53 -1.28 -10.19
C GLU A 75 -9.33 -2.16 -10.59
N LEU A 76 -8.72 -2.88 -9.64
CA LEU A 76 -7.62 -3.82 -9.91
C LEU A 76 -8.03 -5.00 -10.81
N SER A 77 -9.31 -5.41 -10.76
CA SER A 77 -9.83 -6.46 -11.63
C SER A 77 -9.87 -6.06 -13.11
N SER A 78 -9.92 -4.76 -13.41
CA SER A 78 -9.85 -4.23 -14.78
C SER A 78 -8.43 -4.01 -15.29
N ALA A 79 -7.43 -4.01 -14.40
CA ALA A 79 -6.03 -3.82 -14.77
C ALA A 79 -5.51 -4.98 -15.65
N SER A 80 -4.80 -4.64 -16.73
CA SER A 80 -4.18 -5.60 -17.64
C SER A 80 -3.15 -6.50 -16.94
N ARG A 81 -2.45 -5.95 -15.94
CA ARG A 81 -1.50 -6.67 -15.10
C ARG A 81 -1.97 -6.66 -13.65
N LYS A 82 -2.13 -7.85 -13.07
CA LYS A 82 -2.52 -7.99 -11.66
C LYS A 82 -1.33 -7.69 -10.73
N PRO A 83 -1.48 -6.78 -9.77
CA PRO A 83 -0.44 -6.50 -8.79
C PRO A 83 -0.43 -7.59 -7.71
N VAL A 84 0.64 -7.59 -6.93
CA VAL A 84 0.64 -8.19 -5.61
C VAL A 84 -0.04 -7.23 -4.63
N VAL A 85 -0.95 -7.73 -3.80
CA VAL A 85 -1.66 -6.90 -2.82
C VAL A 85 -1.11 -7.15 -1.41
N HIS A 86 -0.67 -6.09 -0.74
CA HIS A 86 -0.16 -6.11 0.62
C HIS A 86 -1.23 -5.53 1.54
N LEU A 87 -1.70 -6.30 2.51
CA LEU A 87 -2.75 -5.92 3.45
C LEU A 87 -2.13 -5.58 4.81
N HIS A 88 -1.30 -4.54 4.86
CA HIS A 88 -0.64 -4.08 6.07
C HIS A 88 -0.21 -2.61 5.97
N GLY A 89 0.19 -2.04 7.10
CA GLY A 89 0.68 -0.68 7.23
C GLY A 89 1.35 -0.52 8.59
N PHE A 90 0.85 0.40 9.42
CA PHE A 90 1.30 0.55 10.82
C PHE A 90 0.36 -0.13 11.83
N GLY A 91 -0.74 -0.74 11.37
CA GLY A 91 -1.62 -1.59 12.17
C GLY A 91 -1.20 -3.06 12.22
N GLU A 92 -1.90 -3.84 13.05
CA GLU A 92 -1.84 -5.29 13.08
C GLU A 92 -2.98 -5.84 12.22
N PRO A 93 -2.70 -6.43 11.04
CA PRO A 93 -3.74 -6.88 10.12
C PRO A 93 -4.67 -7.94 10.72
N LEU A 94 -4.20 -8.76 11.66
CA LEU A 94 -5.04 -9.78 12.31
C LEU A 94 -6.12 -9.21 13.24
N LEU A 95 -6.15 -7.90 13.49
CA LEU A 95 -7.26 -7.24 14.21
C LEU A 95 -8.46 -6.93 13.30
N ASP A 96 -8.29 -6.97 11.97
CA ASP A 96 -9.39 -6.76 11.02
C ASP A 96 -10.19 -8.07 10.87
N GLU A 97 -11.35 -8.15 11.51
CA GLU A 97 -12.23 -9.33 11.47
C GLU A 97 -12.65 -9.71 10.05
N LEU A 98 -12.66 -8.74 9.12
CA LEU A 98 -13.03 -8.94 7.72
C LEU A 98 -11.83 -9.30 6.82
N LEU A 99 -10.63 -9.48 7.39
CA LEU A 99 -9.43 -9.81 6.62
C LEU A 99 -9.60 -11.11 5.78
N PRO A 100 -10.25 -12.19 6.23
CA PRO A 100 -10.53 -13.37 5.41
C PRO A 100 -11.37 -13.03 4.17
N GLU A 101 -12.44 -12.26 4.35
CA GLU A 101 -13.36 -11.83 3.31
C GLU A 101 -12.65 -10.93 2.30
N ARG A 102 -11.78 -10.04 2.77
CA ARG A 102 -10.93 -9.20 1.91
C ARG A 102 -9.97 -10.04 1.06
N ILE A 103 -9.31 -11.04 1.67
CA ILE A 103 -8.42 -11.94 0.94
C ILE A 103 -9.21 -12.74 -0.09
N LYS A 104 -10.37 -13.28 0.28
CA LYS A 104 -11.28 -14.02 -0.62
C LYS A 104 -11.71 -13.15 -1.79
N LEU A 105 -12.14 -11.91 -1.53
CA LEU A 105 -12.52 -10.96 -2.56
C LEU A 105 -11.36 -10.65 -3.50
N ALA A 106 -10.16 -10.37 -2.97
CA ALA A 106 -8.98 -10.13 -3.79
C ALA A 106 -8.70 -11.30 -4.75
N LYS A 107 -8.79 -12.55 -4.25
CA LYS A 107 -8.63 -13.76 -5.07
C LYS A 107 -9.70 -13.84 -6.17
N THR A 108 -10.96 -13.56 -5.86
CA THR A 108 -12.05 -13.56 -6.86
C THR A 108 -11.86 -12.50 -7.94
N CYS A 109 -11.22 -11.36 -7.61
CA CYS A 109 -10.85 -10.32 -8.57
C CYS A 109 -9.56 -10.62 -9.38
N GLY A 110 -9.02 -11.84 -9.26
CA GLY A 110 -7.86 -12.30 -10.03
C GLY A 110 -6.50 -11.94 -9.40
N ILE A 111 -6.47 -11.41 -8.17
CA ILE A 111 -5.21 -11.16 -7.45
C ILE A 111 -4.61 -12.50 -7.02
N LYS A 112 -3.50 -12.89 -7.65
CA LYS A 112 -2.85 -14.19 -7.37
C LYS A 112 -2.16 -14.22 -6.01
N HIS A 113 -1.56 -13.12 -5.58
CA HIS A 113 -0.76 -13.07 -4.35
C HIS A 113 -1.19 -11.94 -3.43
N THR A 114 -1.46 -12.31 -2.19
CA THR A 114 -1.81 -11.41 -1.08
C THR A 114 -0.80 -11.62 0.04
N TYR A 115 -0.30 -10.53 0.64
CA TYR A 115 0.70 -10.57 1.71
C TYR A 115 0.24 -9.79 2.93
N ILE A 116 0.46 -10.36 4.11
CA ILE A 116 0.30 -9.67 5.39
C ILE A 116 1.64 -9.65 6.12
N VAL A 117 1.86 -8.63 6.94
CA VAL A 117 2.96 -8.56 7.89
C VAL A 117 2.32 -8.43 9.26
N THR A 118 2.58 -9.39 10.12
CA THR A 118 1.94 -9.52 11.44
C THR A 118 2.99 -9.68 12.53
N ASN A 119 2.68 -9.20 13.74
CA ASN A 119 3.46 -9.45 14.95
C ASN A 119 3.25 -10.87 15.51
N ALA A 120 2.32 -11.65 14.94
CA ALA A 120 2.00 -13.04 15.29
C ALA A 120 1.57 -13.27 16.75
N SER A 121 1.21 -12.23 17.50
CA SER A 121 0.77 -12.35 18.89
C SER A 121 -0.70 -12.79 19.03
N LEU A 122 -1.49 -12.72 17.95
CA LEU A 122 -2.93 -13.01 17.92
C LEU A 122 -3.26 -14.39 17.32
N ARG A 123 -2.55 -15.44 17.75
CA ARG A 123 -2.67 -16.80 17.19
C ARG A 123 -4.06 -17.44 17.31
N SER A 124 -4.87 -17.04 18.29
CA SER A 124 -6.23 -17.59 18.47
C SER A 124 -7.13 -17.27 17.27
N LEU A 125 -7.07 -16.04 16.75
CA LEU A 125 -7.89 -15.57 15.63
C LEU A 125 -7.59 -16.32 14.32
N MET A 126 -6.39 -16.88 14.16
CA MET A 126 -6.03 -17.66 12.97
C MET A 126 -6.64 -19.06 12.93
N ARG A 127 -7.05 -19.63 14.08
CA ARG A 127 -7.56 -21.02 14.15
C ARG A 127 -8.96 -21.18 13.58
N ASP A 128 -9.75 -20.11 13.58
CA ASP A 128 -11.13 -20.15 13.12
C ASP A 128 -11.24 -20.00 11.60
N TRP A 129 -10.15 -19.61 10.93
CA TRP A 129 -10.13 -19.35 9.48
C TRP A 129 -9.87 -20.60 8.63
N THR A 130 -9.57 -21.74 9.25
CA THR A 130 -9.33 -23.03 8.58
C THR A 130 -10.49 -24.01 8.73
N ARG A 131 -11.60 -23.59 9.35
CA ARG A 131 -12.87 -24.32 9.38
C ARG A 131 -13.76 -23.86 8.24
#